data_AF-A0A935CYK7-F1
#
_entry.id   AF-A0A935CYK7-F1
#
_cell.length_a   1.000
_cell.length_b   1.000
_cell.length_c   1.000
_cell.angle_alpha   90.00
_cell.angle_beta   90.00
_cell.angle_gamma   90.00
#
_symmetry.space_group_name_H-M   'P 1'
#
loop_
_entity.id
_entity.type
_entity.pdbx_description
1 polymer ?
#
loop_
_entity_poly.entity_id
_entity_poly.type
_entity_poly.pdbx_seq_one_letter_code
_entity_poly.pdbx_strand_id
1 'polypeptide(L)' 'MKVLIEIPDDEANFGMKVLKSLSFIKNAKPMTMDAAMLWDDLKEAAEEVRLHKQGKLKLKTAQELLCEL' A
#
# COMPACT_ATOMS: atom_id res chain seq x y z
N MET A 1 -8.63 -11.34 -2.58
CA MET A 1 -7.21 -10.97 -2.71
C MET A 1 -7.14 -9.64 -3.42
N LYS A 2 -6.33 -8.68 -2.94
CA LYS A 2 -6.07 -7.41 -3.61
C LYS A 2 -4.60 -7.41 -4.02
N VAL A 3 -4.32 -7.00 -5.26
CA VAL A 3 -2.96 -6.97 -5.83
C VAL A 3 -2.70 -5.54 -6.28
N LEU A 4 -1.58 -4.98 -5.86
CA LEU A 4 -1.05 -3.71 -6.36
C LEU A 4 -0.10 -4.02 -7.52
N ILE A 5 -0.21 -3.27 -8.62
CA ILE A 5 0.61 -3.47 -9.81
C ILE A 5 1.20 -2.11 -10.15
N GLU A 6 2.52 -2.05 -10.21
CA GLU A 6 3.26 -0.88 -10.66
C GLU A 6 3.50 -1.03 -12.17
N ILE A 7 3.05 -0.03 -12.94
CA ILE A 7 3.14 -0.02 -14.41
C ILE A 7 3.69 1.35 -14.81
N PRO A 8 4.65 1.41 -15.74
CA PRO A 8 5.07 2.67 -16.35
C PRO A 8 3.88 3.50 -16.87
N ASP A 9 3.93 4.82 -16.70
CA ASP A 9 2.82 5.73 -17.06
C ASP A 9 2.44 5.67 -18.55
N ASP A 10 3.42 5.44 -19.42
CA ASP A 10 3.24 5.27 -20.87
C ASP A 10 2.46 3.99 -21.21
N GLU A 11 2.60 2.93 -20.41
CA GLU A 11 1.89 1.66 -20.58
C GLU A 11 0.62 1.55 -19.74
N ALA A 12 0.38 2.44 -18.78
CA ALA A 12 -0.75 2.37 -17.84
C ALA A 12 -2.12 2.28 -18.55
N ASN A 13 -2.29 3.04 -19.64
CA ASN A 13 -3.52 2.99 -20.45
C ASN A 13 -3.74 1.63 -21.13
N PHE A 14 -2.66 1.00 -21.61
CA PHE A 14 -2.73 -0.33 -22.21
C PHE A 14 -2.97 -1.40 -21.14
N GLY A 15 -2.19 -1.37 -20.05
CA GLY A 15 -2.34 -2.28 -18.91
C GLY A 15 -3.77 -2.25 -18.34
N MET A 16 -4.38 -1.08 -18.21
CA MET A 16 -5.76 -0.96 -17.72
C MET A 16 -6.80 -1.58 -18.67
N LYS A 17 -6.59 -1.53 -19.99
CA LYS A 17 -7.46 -2.19 -20.97
C LYS A 17 -7.36 -3.71 -20.86
N VAL A 18 -6.14 -4.23 -20.68
CA VAL A 18 -5.91 -5.67 -20.47
C VAL A 18 -6.54 -6.12 -19.16
N LEU A 19 -6.32 -5.40 -18.05
CA LEU A 19 -6.92 -5.75 -16.76
C LEU A 19 -8.45 -5.77 -16.81
N LYS A 20 -9.07 -4.85 -17.57
CA LYS A 20 -10.53 -4.81 -17.75
C LYS A 20 -11.07 -5.88 -18.70
N SER A 21 -10.25 -6.41 -19.62
CA SER A 21 -10.69 -7.47 -20.54
C SER A 21 -10.70 -8.86 -19.88
N LEU A 22 -9.99 -9.02 -18.76
CA LEU A 22 -9.97 -10.26 -17.99
C LEU A 22 -11.25 -10.40 -17.16
N SER A 23 -12.08 -11.40 -17.50
CA SER A 23 -13.40 -11.64 -16.87
C SER A 23 -13.37 -11.93 -15.36
N PHE A 24 -12.21 -12.33 -14.83
CA PHE A 24 -12.01 -12.61 -13.41
C PHE A 24 -11.59 -11.37 -12.59
N ILE A 25 -11.18 -10.28 -13.25
CA ILE A 25 -10.88 -9.02 -12.58
C ILE A 25 -12.20 -8.32 -12.28
N LYS A 26 -12.62 -8.37 -11.01
CA LYS A 26 -13.87 -7.71 -10.59
C LYS A 26 -13.79 -6.19 -10.67
N ASN A 27 -12.64 -5.61 -10.34
CA ASN A 27 -12.41 -4.17 -10.30
C ASN A 27 -10.93 -3.86 -10.53
N ALA A 28 -10.63 -3.09 -11.58
CA ALA A 28 -9.34 -2.45 -11.78
C ALA A 28 -9.54 -0.94 -11.71
N LYS A 29 -8.84 -0.29 -10.77
CA LYS A 29 -8.91 1.16 -10.55
C LYS A 29 -7.48 1.71 -10.50
N PRO A 30 -7.19 2.80 -11.23
CA PRO A 30 -5.94 3.51 -11.05
C PRO A 30 -5.90 4.14 -9.65
N MET A 31 -4.71 4.19 -9.08
CA MET A 31 -4.41 4.83 -7.81
C MET A 31 -3.31 5.85 -8.08
N THR A 32 -3.37 7.02 -7.43
CA THR A 32 -2.27 7.99 -7.51
C THR A 32 -1.06 7.45 -6.74
N MET A 33 0.14 7.87 -7.13
CA MET A 33 1.38 7.49 -6.45
C MET A 33 1.32 7.80 -4.95
N ASP A 34 0.82 9.00 -4.58
CA ASP A 34 0.64 9.39 -3.17
C ASP A 34 -0.32 8.47 -2.41
N ALA A 35 -1.40 8.03 -3.05
CA ALA A 35 -2.36 7.12 -2.42
C ALA A 35 -1.81 5.71 -2.28
N ALA A 36 -0.93 5.28 -3.21
CA ALA A 36 -0.24 3.99 -3.13
C ALA A 36 0.80 4.00 -2.00
N MET A 37 1.61 5.06 -1.91
CA MET A 37 2.57 5.23 -0.82
C MET A 37 1.88 5.26 0.54
N LEU A 38 0.83 6.07 0.69
CA LEU A 38 0.08 6.13 1.95
C LEU A 38 -0.52 4.77 2.33
N TRP A 39 -0.95 3.97 1.35
CA TRP A 39 -1.48 2.64 1.61
C TRP A 39 -0.41 1.69 2.15
N ASP A 40 0.80 1.74 1.60
CA ASP A 40 1.91 0.92 2.07
C ASP A 40 2.38 1.36 3.46
N ASP A 41 2.50 2.68 3.71
CA ASP A 41 2.82 3.23 5.03
C ASP A 41 1.81 2.78 6.11
N LEU A 42 0.51 2.86 5.80
CA LEU A 42 -0.54 2.43 6.71
C LEU A 42 -0.50 0.92 6.98
N LYS A 43 -0.18 0.13 5.95
CA LYS A 43 -0.08 -1.33 6.07
C LYS A 43 1.13 -1.71 6.93
N GLU A 44 2.26 -1.04 6.74
CA GLU A 44 3.46 -1.22 7.56
C GLU A 44 3.18 -0.83 9.01
N ALA A 45 2.64 0.35 9.27
CA ALA A 45 2.29 0.80 10.62
C ALA A 45 1.30 -0.14 11.32
N ALA A 46 0.29 -0.65 10.59
CA ALA A 46 -0.65 -1.64 11.15
C ALA A 46 0.05 -2.96 11.52
N GLU A 47 1.04 -3.37 10.75
CA GLU A 47 1.84 -4.56 11.01
C GLU A 47 2.77 -4.37 12.22
N GLU A 48 3.42 -3.22 12.35
CA GLU A 48 4.22 -2.87 13.53
C GLU A 48 3.39 -2.90 14.81
N VAL A 49 2.18 -2.33 14.79
CA VAL A 49 1.24 -2.37 15.92
C VAL A 49 0.85 -3.81 16.25
N ARG A 50 0.63 -4.65 15.24
CA ARG A 50 0.32 -6.08 15.43
C ARG A 50 1.49 -6.82 16.07
N LEU A 51 2.72 -6.57 15.64
CA LEU A 51 3.93 -7.18 16.19
C LEU A 51 4.21 -6.71 17.62
N HIS A 52 3.91 -5.45 17.93
CA HIS A 52 4.00 -4.90 19.27
C HIS A 52 3.03 -5.56 20.24
N LYS A 53 1.77 -5.75 19.82
CA LYS A 53 0.76 -6.48 20.60
C LYS A 53 1.16 -7.95 20.85
N GLN A 54 1.98 -8.54 19.99
CA GLN A 54 2.54 -9.88 20.18
C GLN A 54 3.80 -9.91 21.07
N GLY A 55 4.27 -8.75 21.55
CA GLY A 55 5.49 -8.64 22.34
C GLY A 55 6.79 -8.82 21.54
N LYS A 56 6.71 -8.84 20.19
CA LYS A 56 7.86 -9.06 19.30
C LYS A 56 8.60 -7.78 18.93
N LEU A 57 7.95 -6.63 19.10
CA LEU A 57 8.48 -5.32 18.74
C LEU A 57 8.18 -4.34 19.87
N LYS A 58 9.12 -3.47 20.24
CA LYS A 58 8.82 -2.29 21.06
C LYS A 58 8.56 -1.14 20.12
N LEU A 59 7.34 -0.59 20.13
CA LEU A 59 7.06 0.65 19.40
C LEU A 59 7.77 1.80 20.09
N LYS A 60 8.17 2.77 19.27
CA LYS A 60 8.58 4.09 19.74
C LYS A 60 7.39 4.83 20.36
N THR A 61 7.67 5.62 21.37
CA THR A 61 6.70 6.50 22.00
C THR A 61 6.35 7.66 21.07
N ALA A 62 5.21 8.32 21.33
CA ALA A 62 4.80 9.49 20.55
C ALA A 62 5.84 10.64 20.62
N GLN A 63 6.57 10.75 21.73
CA GLN A 63 7.65 11.73 21.89
C GLN A 63 8.85 11.40 21.01
N GLU A 64 9.27 10.14 20.98
CA GLU A 64 10.37 9.70 20.10
C GLU A 64 10.01 9.91 18.63
N LEU A 65 8.79 9.56 18.21
CA LEU A 65 8.32 9.83 16.85
C LEU A 65 8.36 11.32 16.47
N LEU A 66 7.96 12.21 17.39
CA LEU A 66 7.93 13.66 17.14
C LEU A 66 9.32 14.30 17.07
N CYS A 67 10.35 13.65 17.63
CA CYS A 67 11.72 14.17 17.68
C CYS A 67 12.64 13.60 16.58
N GLU A 68 12.13 12.79 15.66
CA GLU A 68 12.87 12.17 14.55
C GLU A 68 12.85 12.99 13.24
N LEU A 69 12.09 14.09 13.20
CA LEU A 69 11.99 15.05 12.08
C LEU A 69 12.92 16.25 12.28
#